data_AF-A0A7S3DVD2-F1
#
_entry.id   AF-A0A7S3DVD2-F1
#
_cell.length_a   1.000
_cell.length_b   1.000
_cell.length_c   1.000
_cell.angle_alpha   90.00
_cell.angle_beta   90.00
_cell.angle_gamma   90.00
#
_symmetry.space_group_name_H-M   'P 1'
#
loop_
_entity.id
_entity.type
_entity.pdbx_description
1 polymer ?
#
loop_
_entity_poly.entity_id
_entity_poly.type
_entity_poly.pdbx_seq_one_letter_code
_entity_poly.pdbx_strand_id
1 'polypeptide(L)'
;EPLGEPLHGQIRYFVEVFCIQCARKYPEIFGKKIASQITRRDLNLQEISSIMVIAGNLIVGKYRADFLANKDVVDIHTVLAGASPWLSSTQGFSRGIAQVLVHALIPLAIDVTKEGDLNDSDWHLRSLYRFLEENPDMKRVRIKQSKFFETYDATATCTPEYIFSIPVDEGGDANPENMIDIMKQCLIDAYEDSHVDDVPNWKRVQDIIEAEDIDGGNDEDDDDIPSAEVNFQRKIIPVETLNLAFEAARERRLRNVAGRKKQPLIVCASLIDKVPNLGGLARSAEIFAATKLVIPDLR
;
A
#
# COMPACT_ATOMS: atom_id res chain seq x y z
N GLU A 1 15.56 -14.54 21.83
CA GLU A 1 14.17 -14.50 21.31
C GLU A 1 13.68 -13.07 21.31
N PRO A 2 13.60 -12.38 20.16
CA PRO A 2 12.92 -11.10 20.10
C PRO A 2 11.44 -11.36 19.78
N LEU A 3 10.62 -11.37 20.84
CA LEU A 3 9.20 -11.04 20.77
C LEU A 3 9.09 -9.56 20.38
N GLY A 4 8.33 -9.20 19.34
CA GLY A 4 7.91 -7.80 19.22
C GLY A 4 7.45 -7.23 17.87
N GLU A 5 7.48 -7.94 16.74
CA GLU A 5 6.86 -7.38 15.53
C GLU A 5 5.33 -7.61 15.57
N PRO A 6 4.51 -6.56 15.45
CA PRO A 6 3.08 -6.71 15.55
C PRO A 6 2.57 -7.37 14.26
N LEU A 7 2.28 -8.68 14.33
CA LEU A 7 1.52 -9.45 13.32
C LEU A 7 0.20 -8.78 12.88
N HIS A 8 -0.23 -7.72 13.58
CA HIS A 8 -1.47 -7.00 13.32
C HIS A 8 -1.53 -6.31 11.95
N GLY A 9 -0.41 -5.89 11.37
CA GLY A 9 -0.39 -5.18 10.08
C GLY A 9 -0.86 -6.03 8.90
N GLN A 10 -0.42 -7.29 8.86
CA GLN A 10 -0.71 -8.23 7.76
C GLN A 10 -2.18 -8.68 7.78
N ILE A 11 -2.67 -9.08 8.96
CA ILE A 11 -4.07 -9.50 9.14
C ILE A 11 -5.02 -8.36 8.78
N ARG A 12 -4.68 -7.14 9.21
CA ARG A 12 -5.48 -5.95 8.95
C ARG A 12 -5.66 -5.68 7.46
N TYR A 13 -4.59 -5.79 6.67
CA TYR A 13 -4.68 -5.62 5.21
C TYR A 13 -5.72 -6.57 4.61
N PHE A 14 -5.67 -7.86 4.97
CA PHE A 14 -6.61 -8.84 4.44
C PHE A 14 -8.05 -8.59 4.91
N VAL A 15 -8.24 -8.11 6.15
CA VAL A 15 -9.56 -7.71 6.65
C VAL A 15 -10.11 -6.51 5.86
N GLU A 16 -9.28 -5.51 5.58
CA GLU A 16 -9.67 -4.34 4.76
C GLU A 16 -10.07 -4.76 3.35
N VAL A 17 -9.26 -5.59 2.67
CA VAL A 17 -9.58 -6.13 1.34
C VAL A 17 -10.88 -6.93 1.35
N PHE A 18 -11.04 -7.82 2.34
CA PHE A 18 -12.26 -8.61 2.50
C PHE A 18 -13.50 -7.74 2.68
N CYS A 19 -13.40 -6.69 3.51
CA CYS A 19 -14.50 -5.76 3.75
C CYS A 19 -14.85 -4.97 2.49
N ILE A 20 -13.86 -4.52 1.71
CA ILE A 20 -14.10 -3.86 0.42
C ILE A 20 -14.86 -4.80 -0.52
N GLN A 21 -14.44 -6.06 -0.64
CA GLN A 21 -15.10 -7.04 -1.50
C GLN A 21 -16.54 -7.34 -1.07
N CYS A 22 -16.76 -7.53 0.23
CA CYS A 22 -18.08 -7.77 0.77
C CYS A 22 -19.00 -6.57 0.56
N ALA A 23 -18.49 -5.35 0.76
CA ALA A 23 -19.24 -4.11 0.54
C ALA A 23 -19.59 -3.87 -0.93
N ARG A 24 -18.75 -4.30 -1.86
CA ARG A 24 -19.06 -4.25 -3.29
C ARG A 24 -20.13 -5.25 -3.69
N LYS A 25 -20.06 -6.48 -3.18
CA LYS A 25 -20.98 -7.56 -3.57
C LYS A 25 -22.33 -7.48 -2.85
N TYR A 26 -22.34 -7.00 -1.60
CA TYR A 26 -23.52 -6.89 -0.75
C TYR A 26 -23.63 -5.49 -0.13
N PRO A 27 -23.77 -4.44 -0.97
CA PRO A 27 -23.75 -3.05 -0.53
C PRO A 27 -24.82 -2.74 0.51
N GLU A 28 -26.02 -3.31 0.41
CA GLU A 28 -27.13 -3.05 1.33
C GLU A 28 -26.84 -3.43 2.78
N ILE A 29 -26.02 -4.45 3.00
CA ILE A 29 -25.66 -4.95 4.34
C ILE A 29 -24.43 -4.20 4.84
N PHE A 30 -23.36 -4.22 4.04
CA PHE A 30 -22.06 -3.72 4.45
C PHE A 30 -21.95 -2.20 4.36
N GLY A 31 -22.62 -1.56 3.40
CA GLY A 31 -22.67 -0.10 3.26
C GLY A 31 -23.32 0.57 4.47
N LYS A 32 -24.49 0.09 4.89
CA LYS A 32 -25.16 0.55 6.12
C LYS A 32 -24.30 0.32 7.35
N LYS A 33 -23.61 -0.82 7.42
CA LYS A 33 -22.69 -1.11 8.53
C LYS A 33 -21.50 -0.15 8.55
N ILE A 34 -20.88 0.14 7.40
CA ILE A 34 -19.77 1.10 7.29
C ILE A 34 -20.23 2.49 7.77
N ALA A 35 -21.40 2.98 7.33
CA ALA A 35 -21.96 4.24 7.78
C ALA A 35 -22.23 4.28 9.30
N SER A 36 -22.71 3.17 9.87
CA SER A 36 -22.87 3.04 11.32
C SER A 36 -21.53 2.99 12.07
N GLN A 37 -20.49 2.38 11.50
CA GLN A 37 -19.20 2.25 12.19
C GLN A 37 -18.38 3.54 12.14
N ILE A 38 -18.40 4.29 11.03
CA ILE A 38 -17.60 5.52 10.88
C ILE A 38 -18.02 6.63 11.85
N THR A 39 -19.25 6.58 12.38
CA THR A 39 -19.78 7.56 13.35
C THR A 39 -19.53 7.18 14.81
N ARG A 40 -19.00 5.98 15.07
CA ARG A 40 -18.67 5.53 16.43
C ARG A 40 -17.52 6.34 17.00
N ARG A 41 -17.64 6.70 18.29
CA ARG A 41 -16.67 7.53 19.02
C ARG A 41 -15.72 6.73 19.90
N ASP A 42 -16.00 5.45 20.09
CA ASP A 42 -15.26 4.53 20.95
C ASP A 42 -14.18 3.73 20.21
N LEU A 43 -14.04 3.96 18.91
CA LEU A 43 -13.06 3.26 18.07
C LEU A 43 -11.66 3.82 18.26
N ASN A 44 -10.67 2.93 18.22
CA ASN A 44 -9.28 3.35 18.19
C ASN A 44 -8.91 3.95 16.82
N LEU A 45 -7.78 4.67 16.76
CA LEU A 45 -7.33 5.32 15.53
C LEU A 45 -7.08 4.33 14.38
N GLN A 46 -6.56 3.14 14.67
CA GLN A 46 -6.30 2.13 13.65
C GLN A 46 -7.61 1.62 13.03
N GLU A 47 -8.62 1.33 13.84
CA GLU A 47 -9.94 0.84 13.41
C GLU A 47 -10.64 1.87 12.52
N ILE A 48 -10.76 3.11 12.99
CA ILE A 48 -11.42 4.16 12.21
C ILE A 48 -10.66 4.48 10.92
N SER A 49 -9.34 4.44 10.93
CA SER A 49 -8.55 4.62 9.71
C SER A 49 -8.79 3.49 8.72
N SER A 50 -8.95 2.24 9.18
CA SER A 50 -9.33 1.11 8.32
C SER A 50 -10.69 1.37 7.67
N ILE A 51 -11.67 1.79 8.49
CA ILE A 51 -13.03 2.10 8.02
C ILE A 51 -13.00 3.23 6.99
N MET A 52 -12.21 4.27 7.22
CA MET A 52 -12.05 5.37 6.27
C MET A 52 -11.35 4.93 4.97
N VAL A 53 -10.35 4.05 5.02
CA VAL A 53 -9.72 3.48 3.81
C VAL A 53 -10.72 2.61 3.02
N ILE A 54 -11.51 1.79 3.71
CA ILE A 54 -12.57 0.98 3.08
C ILE A 54 -13.60 1.90 2.43
N ALA A 55 -14.09 2.91 3.15
CA ALA A 55 -15.02 3.90 2.63
C ALA A 55 -14.44 4.68 1.44
N GLY A 56 -13.15 5.04 1.49
CA GLY A 56 -12.46 5.75 0.41
C GLY A 56 -12.43 4.94 -0.88
N ASN A 57 -12.13 3.65 -0.80
CA ASN A 57 -12.15 2.75 -1.96
C ASN A 57 -13.56 2.62 -2.58
N LEU A 58 -14.61 2.64 -1.76
CA LEU A 58 -15.99 2.45 -2.20
C LEU A 58 -16.64 3.74 -2.71
N ILE A 59 -16.34 4.88 -2.09
CA ILE A 59 -17.03 6.16 -2.34
C ILE A 59 -16.22 7.06 -3.26
N VAL A 60 -14.90 7.05 -3.18
CA VAL A 60 -14.02 7.93 -3.97
C VAL A 60 -13.36 7.18 -5.12
N GLY A 61 -12.90 5.97 -4.83
CA GLY A 61 -12.10 5.18 -5.74
C GLY A 61 -12.86 4.56 -6.92
N LYS A 62 -12.20 3.57 -7.54
CA LYS A 62 -12.66 2.85 -8.73
C LYS A 62 -14.09 2.30 -8.63
N TYR A 63 -14.57 1.98 -7.42
CA TYR A 63 -15.86 1.33 -7.21
C TYR A 63 -17.03 2.30 -6.97
N ARG A 64 -16.78 3.61 -7.01
CA ARG A 64 -17.77 4.66 -6.74
C ARG A 64 -19.07 4.52 -7.53
N ALA A 65 -18.97 4.32 -8.85
CA ALA A 65 -20.13 4.29 -9.73
C ALA A 65 -21.08 3.13 -9.38
N ASP A 66 -20.53 1.94 -9.16
CA ASP A 66 -21.30 0.74 -8.81
C ASP A 66 -21.87 0.85 -7.39
N PHE A 67 -21.07 1.35 -6.45
CA PHE A 67 -21.45 1.41 -5.03
C PHE A 67 -22.53 2.47 -4.75
N LEU A 68 -22.47 3.62 -5.43
CA LEU A 68 -23.44 4.71 -5.27
C LEU A 68 -24.64 4.63 -6.23
N ALA A 69 -24.69 3.63 -7.13
CA ALA A 69 -25.81 3.45 -8.05
C ALA A 69 -27.14 3.27 -7.31
N ASN A 70 -27.12 2.64 -6.14
CA ASN A 70 -28.28 2.47 -5.29
C ASN A 70 -28.24 3.47 -4.12
N LYS A 71 -29.11 4.48 -4.18
CA LYS A 71 -29.13 5.62 -3.24
C LYS A 71 -29.44 5.22 -1.79
N ASP A 72 -30.04 4.06 -1.56
CA ASP A 72 -30.43 3.60 -0.22
C ASP A 72 -29.33 2.79 0.50
N VAL A 73 -28.16 2.62 -0.14
CA VAL A 73 -27.05 1.81 0.37
C VAL A 73 -26.29 2.50 1.49
N VAL A 74 -26.00 3.80 1.33
CA VAL A 74 -25.22 4.61 2.28
C VAL A 74 -25.83 5.99 2.40
N ASP A 75 -26.13 6.40 3.62
CA ASP A 75 -26.45 7.80 3.91
C ASP A 75 -25.16 8.64 3.90
N ILE A 76 -25.02 9.46 2.86
CA ILE A 76 -23.88 10.37 2.64
C ILE A 76 -23.70 11.32 3.82
N HIS A 77 -24.79 11.82 4.43
CA HIS A 77 -24.70 12.74 5.56
C HIS A 77 -24.13 12.05 6.80
N THR A 78 -24.52 10.79 7.06
CA THR A 78 -23.96 9.98 8.15
C THR A 78 -22.45 9.76 7.96
N VAL A 79 -22.00 9.39 6.75
CA VAL A 79 -20.57 9.18 6.48
C VAL A 79 -19.78 10.48 6.58
N LEU A 80 -20.34 11.58 6.05
CA LEU A 80 -19.74 12.91 6.15
C LEU A 80 -19.60 13.36 7.61
N ALA A 81 -20.62 13.17 8.43
CA ALA A 81 -20.59 13.49 9.86
C ALA A 81 -19.56 12.65 10.63
N GLY A 82 -19.37 11.37 10.25
CA GLY A 82 -18.35 10.50 10.83
C GLY A 82 -16.92 10.85 10.41
N ALA A 83 -16.71 11.25 9.14
CA ALA A 83 -15.39 11.58 8.61
C ALA A 83 -14.91 12.99 8.98
N SER A 84 -15.82 13.97 9.08
CA SER A 84 -15.47 15.39 9.30
C SER A 84 -14.60 15.66 10.53
N PRO A 85 -14.85 15.06 11.72
CA PRO A 85 -14.00 15.29 12.90
C PRO A 85 -12.53 14.93 12.66
N TRP A 86 -12.25 13.94 11.81
CA TRP A 86 -10.90 13.43 11.56
C TRP A 86 -10.03 14.39 10.74
N LEU A 87 -10.61 15.44 10.14
CA LEU A 87 -9.85 16.56 9.57
C LEU A 87 -8.97 17.26 10.61
N SER A 88 -9.38 17.21 11.88
CA SER A 88 -8.66 17.80 13.01
C SER A 88 -7.76 16.81 13.77
N SER A 89 -7.64 15.57 13.27
CA SER A 89 -6.84 14.53 13.92
C SER A 89 -5.38 14.95 14.11
N THR A 90 -4.73 14.49 15.18
CA THR A 90 -3.29 14.73 15.39
C THR A 90 -2.42 13.96 14.39
N GLN A 91 -2.96 12.89 13.81
CA GLN A 91 -2.22 11.93 12.99
C GLN A 91 -2.40 12.23 11.50
N GLY A 92 -1.29 12.52 10.82
CA GLY A 92 -1.30 13.01 9.44
C GLY A 92 -2.08 12.14 8.47
N PHE A 93 -1.85 10.82 8.46
CA PHE A 93 -2.50 9.89 7.53
C PHE A 93 -4.03 9.89 7.70
N SER A 94 -4.52 9.94 8.93
CA SER A 94 -5.96 10.01 9.19
C SER A 94 -6.58 11.32 8.72
N ARG A 95 -5.87 12.46 8.87
CA ARG A 95 -6.30 13.75 8.28
C ARG A 95 -6.35 13.67 6.76
N GLY A 96 -5.31 13.11 6.14
CA GLY A 96 -5.23 12.96 4.68
C GLY A 96 -6.38 12.13 4.11
N ILE A 97 -6.69 10.99 4.72
CA ILE A 97 -7.81 10.14 4.31
C ILE A 97 -9.15 10.86 4.51
N ALA A 98 -9.35 11.49 5.67
CA ALA A 98 -10.56 12.25 5.97
C ALA A 98 -10.78 13.40 4.98
N GLN A 99 -9.70 14.06 4.58
CA GLN A 99 -9.73 15.14 3.60
C GLN A 99 -10.24 14.68 2.23
N VAL A 100 -9.76 13.53 1.75
CA VAL A 100 -10.21 12.92 0.49
C VAL A 100 -11.69 12.56 0.57
N LEU A 101 -12.10 11.89 1.66
CA LEU A 101 -13.50 11.49 1.86
C LEU A 101 -14.44 12.69 1.94
N VAL A 102 -14.15 13.65 2.82
CA VAL A 102 -15.00 14.83 3.05
C VAL A 102 -15.12 15.66 1.78
N HIS A 103 -14.02 15.92 1.07
CA HIS A 103 -14.04 16.64 -0.20
C HIS A 103 -14.92 15.93 -1.25
N ALA A 104 -14.85 14.60 -1.35
CA ALA A 104 -15.65 13.84 -2.31
C ALA A 104 -17.13 13.68 -1.91
N LEU A 105 -17.44 13.76 -0.61
CA LEU A 105 -18.79 13.61 -0.05
C LEU A 105 -19.59 14.91 -0.08
N ILE A 106 -18.97 16.07 0.13
CA ILE A 106 -19.70 17.36 0.20
C ILE A 106 -20.52 17.64 -1.08
N PRO A 107 -19.98 17.52 -2.30
CA PRO A 107 -20.75 17.73 -3.53
C PRO A 107 -21.88 16.72 -3.76
N LEU A 108 -21.83 15.57 -3.07
CA LEU A 108 -22.91 14.58 -3.09
C LEU A 108 -24.04 14.92 -2.12
N ALA A 109 -23.71 15.61 -1.02
CA ALA A 109 -24.67 16.01 0.01
C ALA A 109 -25.35 17.35 -0.33
N ILE A 110 -24.60 18.31 -0.88
CA ILE A 110 -25.07 19.67 -1.11
C ILE A 110 -24.59 20.24 -2.44
N ASP A 111 -25.32 21.23 -2.95
CA ASP A 111 -24.89 22.02 -4.10
C ASP A 111 -23.80 23.03 -3.70
N VAL A 112 -22.57 22.74 -4.10
CA VAL A 112 -21.37 23.54 -3.82
C VAL A 112 -21.25 24.80 -4.69
N THR A 113 -22.05 24.92 -5.77
CA THR A 113 -21.96 26.05 -6.71
C THR A 113 -22.69 27.29 -6.23
N LYS A 114 -23.61 27.13 -5.28
CA LYS A 114 -24.34 28.25 -4.67
C LYS A 114 -23.41 29.09 -3.81
N GLU A 115 -23.43 30.41 -4.00
CA GLU A 115 -22.82 31.33 -3.04
C GLU A 115 -23.57 31.21 -1.71
N GLY A 116 -22.82 30.88 -0.65
CA GLY A 116 -23.38 30.62 0.66
C GLY A 116 -23.89 31.90 1.30
N ASP A 117 -25.19 31.99 1.53
CA ASP A 117 -25.75 32.90 2.52
C ASP A 117 -25.43 32.33 3.93
N LEU A 118 -25.02 33.18 4.87
CA LEU A 118 -24.75 32.78 6.26
C LEU A 118 -26.00 32.25 6.98
N ASN A 119 -27.19 32.51 6.42
CA ASN A 119 -28.47 31.97 6.90
C ASN A 119 -28.76 30.54 6.41
N ASP A 120 -28.00 29.99 5.47
CA ASP A 120 -28.14 28.60 5.01
C ASP A 120 -27.54 27.63 6.03
N SER A 121 -28.26 26.58 6.43
CA SER A 121 -27.75 25.57 7.38
C SER A 121 -26.42 24.93 6.93
N ASP A 122 -26.19 24.85 5.62
CA ASP A 122 -25.06 24.15 5.02
C ASP A 122 -23.89 25.07 4.63
N TRP A 123 -23.92 26.34 5.05
CA TRP A 123 -22.87 27.33 4.73
C TRP A 123 -21.46 26.83 5.09
N HIS A 124 -21.34 26.15 6.23
CA HIS A 124 -20.09 25.64 6.79
C HIS A 124 -19.48 24.52 5.93
N LEU A 125 -20.30 23.65 5.34
CA LEU A 125 -19.84 22.60 4.43
C LEU A 125 -19.29 23.18 3.13
N ARG A 126 -19.90 24.24 2.59
CA ARG A 126 -19.38 24.94 1.39
C ARG A 126 -18.08 25.66 1.68
N SER A 127 -17.99 26.31 2.84
CA SER A 127 -16.75 26.96 3.29
C SER A 127 -15.62 25.94 3.45
N LEU A 128 -15.91 24.79 4.07
CA LEU A 128 -14.96 23.70 4.21
C LEU A 128 -14.52 23.14 2.86
N TYR A 129 -15.46 22.85 1.95
CA TYR A 129 -15.15 22.37 0.61
C TYR A 129 -14.24 23.34 -0.15
N ARG A 130 -14.57 24.64 -0.10
CA ARG A 130 -13.77 25.69 -0.74
C ARG A 130 -12.35 25.75 -0.16
N PHE A 131 -12.21 25.70 1.16
CA PHE A 131 -10.90 25.66 1.80
C PHE A 131 -10.07 24.44 1.35
N LEU A 132 -10.69 23.26 1.31
CA LEU A 132 -10.03 22.05 0.84
C LEU A 132 -9.64 22.15 -0.64
N GLU A 133 -10.44 22.81 -1.48
CA GLU A 133 -10.22 22.97 -2.92
C GLU A 133 -9.15 24.02 -3.26
N GLU A 134 -9.16 25.17 -2.57
CA GLU A 134 -8.34 26.34 -2.89
C GLU A 134 -6.99 26.35 -2.17
N ASN A 135 -6.87 25.74 -0.98
CA ASN A 135 -5.61 25.70 -0.26
C ASN A 135 -4.60 24.79 -1.01
N PRO A 136 -3.42 25.29 -1.39
CA PRO A 136 -2.48 24.55 -2.24
C PRO A 136 -1.92 23.29 -1.57
N ASP A 137 -1.64 23.34 -0.26
CA ASP A 137 -1.10 22.19 0.47
C ASP A 137 -2.15 21.11 0.65
N MET A 138 -3.38 21.51 0.98
CA MET A 138 -4.52 20.61 1.05
C MET A 138 -4.77 19.96 -0.32
N LYS A 139 -4.77 20.75 -1.39
CA LYS A 139 -4.95 20.24 -2.76
C LYS A 139 -3.86 19.23 -3.13
N ARG A 140 -2.59 19.50 -2.81
CA ARG A 140 -1.45 18.61 -3.07
C ARG A 140 -1.62 17.26 -2.35
N VAL A 141 -1.88 17.30 -1.04
CA VAL A 141 -2.12 16.08 -0.24
C VAL A 141 -3.29 15.29 -0.80
N ARG A 142 -4.41 15.96 -1.12
CA ARG A 142 -5.61 15.30 -1.66
C ARG A 142 -5.30 14.61 -2.98
N ILE A 143 -4.64 15.26 -3.93
CA ILE A 143 -4.34 14.67 -5.24
C ILE A 143 -3.49 13.39 -5.08
N LYS A 144 -2.45 13.42 -4.24
CA LYS A 144 -1.60 12.24 -4.01
C LYS A 144 -2.39 11.10 -3.33
N GLN A 145 -3.16 11.41 -2.30
CA GLN A 145 -3.98 10.42 -1.58
C GLN A 145 -5.10 9.85 -2.45
N SER A 146 -5.76 10.66 -3.28
CA SER A 146 -6.80 10.19 -4.21
C SER A 146 -6.26 9.19 -5.22
N LYS A 147 -5.01 9.37 -5.69
CA LYS A 147 -4.37 8.44 -6.63
C LYS A 147 -4.32 7.02 -6.08
N PHE A 148 -4.12 6.83 -4.77
CA PHE A 148 -4.21 5.50 -4.16
C PHE A 148 -5.58 4.88 -4.40
N PHE A 149 -6.68 5.57 -4.07
CA PHE A 149 -8.04 5.03 -4.22
C PHE A 149 -8.47 4.81 -5.68
N GLU A 150 -7.92 5.59 -6.61
CA GLU A 150 -8.19 5.43 -8.05
C GLU A 150 -7.48 4.20 -8.64
N THR A 151 -6.25 3.93 -8.16
CA THR A 151 -5.38 2.88 -8.72
C THR A 151 -5.52 1.54 -8.00
N TYR A 152 -5.88 1.54 -6.71
CA TYR A 152 -5.97 0.33 -5.91
C TYR A 152 -7.14 -0.56 -6.38
N ASP A 153 -6.81 -1.78 -6.84
CA ASP A 153 -7.81 -2.76 -7.27
C ASP A 153 -7.88 -3.96 -6.32
N ALA A 154 -8.80 -3.88 -5.36
CA ALA A 154 -9.12 -4.96 -4.45
C ALA A 154 -9.52 -6.27 -5.17
N THR A 155 -10.01 -6.22 -6.42
CA THR A 155 -10.37 -7.44 -7.18
C THR A 155 -9.13 -8.17 -7.64
N ALA A 156 -8.16 -7.41 -8.16
CA ALA A 156 -6.88 -7.96 -8.56
C ALA A 156 -6.18 -8.61 -7.36
N THR A 157 -6.32 -8.02 -6.17
CA THR A 157 -5.68 -8.56 -4.95
C THR A 157 -6.24 -9.91 -4.48
N CYS A 158 -7.43 -10.30 -4.97
CA CYS A 158 -8.06 -11.58 -4.66
C CYS A 158 -7.77 -12.68 -5.69
N THR A 159 -6.94 -12.40 -6.70
CA THR A 159 -6.54 -13.41 -7.69
C THR A 159 -5.41 -14.31 -7.14
N PRO A 160 -5.35 -15.59 -7.53
CA PRO A 160 -4.22 -16.46 -7.15
C PRO A 160 -2.87 -15.86 -7.54
N GLU A 161 -2.79 -15.23 -8.72
CA GLU A 161 -1.59 -14.55 -9.20
C GLU A 161 -1.11 -13.48 -8.21
N TYR A 162 -2.03 -12.61 -7.76
CA TYR A 162 -1.66 -11.58 -6.80
C TYR A 162 -1.30 -12.18 -5.44
N ILE A 163 -2.08 -13.13 -4.93
CA ILE A 163 -1.82 -13.77 -3.62
C ILE A 163 -0.41 -14.38 -3.59
N PHE A 164 0.01 -15.08 -4.64
CA PHE A 164 1.36 -15.64 -4.72
C PHE A 164 2.46 -14.61 -4.99
N SER A 165 2.09 -13.40 -5.41
CA SER A 165 3.03 -12.27 -5.57
C SER A 165 3.29 -11.50 -4.26
N ILE A 166 2.48 -11.72 -3.22
CA ILE A 166 2.63 -11.04 -1.92
C ILE A 166 3.99 -11.45 -1.32
N PRO A 167 4.83 -10.48 -0.91
CA PRO A 167 6.12 -10.80 -0.30
C PRO A 167 5.92 -11.57 1.01
N VAL A 168 6.90 -12.40 1.36
CA VAL A 168 6.93 -13.11 2.65
C VAL A 168 7.94 -12.48 3.59
N ASP A 169 7.61 -12.48 4.87
CA ASP A 169 8.55 -12.12 5.93
C ASP A 169 9.56 -13.25 6.21
N GLU A 170 10.41 -13.06 7.22
CA GLU A 170 11.41 -14.04 7.63
C GLU A 170 10.79 -15.34 8.16
N GLY A 171 9.57 -15.26 8.72
CA GLY A 171 8.77 -16.40 9.18
C GLY A 171 8.10 -17.19 8.07
N GLY A 172 8.09 -16.66 6.84
CA GLY A 172 7.41 -17.25 5.70
C GLY A 172 5.92 -16.91 5.63
N ASP A 173 5.45 -15.98 6.47
CA ASP A 173 4.08 -15.49 6.47
C ASP A 173 3.92 -14.37 5.42
N ALA A 174 2.71 -14.25 4.88
CA ALA A 174 2.40 -13.27 3.85
C ALA A 174 2.43 -11.85 4.43
N ASN A 175 3.31 -11.00 3.89
CA ASN A 175 3.56 -9.65 4.39
C ASN A 175 3.17 -8.57 3.37
N PRO A 176 1.87 -8.39 3.06
CA PRO A 176 1.43 -7.37 2.12
C PRO A 176 1.72 -5.97 2.66
N GLU A 177 1.98 -5.04 1.74
CA GLU A 177 2.16 -3.64 2.07
C GLU A 177 0.84 -3.06 2.62
N ASN A 178 0.88 -2.58 3.87
CA ASN A 178 -0.32 -2.10 4.55
C ASN A 178 -0.85 -0.83 3.87
N MET A 179 -2.18 -0.74 3.67
CA MET A 179 -2.78 0.43 3.01
C MET A 179 -2.49 1.73 3.75
N ILE A 180 -2.42 1.70 5.09
CA ILE A 180 -2.04 2.87 5.88
C ILE A 180 -0.61 3.30 5.61
N ASP A 181 0.32 2.37 5.44
CA ASP A 181 1.71 2.71 5.20
C ASP A 181 1.90 3.34 3.83
N ILE A 182 1.12 2.88 2.83
CA ILE A 182 1.01 3.56 1.53
C ILE A 182 0.48 5.00 1.71
N MET A 183 -0.55 5.20 2.55
CA MET A 183 -1.06 6.54 2.85
C MET A 183 -0.06 7.43 3.59
N LYS A 184 0.75 6.86 4.49
CA LYS A 184 1.82 7.60 5.16
C LYS A 184 2.88 8.03 4.15
N GLN A 185 3.28 7.14 3.24
CA GLN A 185 4.24 7.47 2.20
C GLN A 185 3.73 8.60 1.30
N CYS A 186 2.46 8.54 0.88
CA CYS A 186 1.84 9.62 0.10
C CYS A 186 1.87 10.98 0.80
N LEU A 187 1.88 11.03 2.14
CA LEU A 187 2.04 12.28 2.89
C LEU A 187 3.48 12.75 2.96
N ILE A 188 4.42 11.83 3.16
CA ILE A 188 5.86 12.14 3.14
C ILE A 188 6.20 12.75 1.78
N ASP A 189 5.79 12.09 0.69
CA ASP A 189 6.00 12.60 -0.67
C ASP A 189 5.33 13.97 -0.85
N ALA A 190 4.12 14.20 -0.32
CA ALA A 190 3.44 15.49 -0.44
C ALA A 190 4.19 16.62 0.30
N TYR A 191 4.80 16.28 1.43
CA TYR A 191 5.60 17.19 2.24
C TYR A 191 6.95 17.48 1.58
N GLU A 192 7.62 16.47 1.03
CA GLU A 192 8.88 16.65 0.32
C GLU A 192 8.70 17.55 -0.90
N ASP A 193 7.67 17.31 -1.73
CA ASP A 193 7.32 18.16 -2.88
C ASP A 193 7.08 19.62 -2.51
N SER A 194 6.55 19.90 -1.31
CA SER A 194 6.28 21.27 -0.87
C SER A 194 7.51 21.96 -0.28
N HIS A 195 8.49 21.19 0.19
CA HIS A 195 9.70 21.68 0.83
C HIS A 195 10.95 21.44 0.00
N VAL A 196 10.85 21.03 -1.28
CA VAL A 196 12.00 20.86 -2.17
C VAL A 196 12.88 22.11 -2.16
N ASP A 197 12.27 23.30 -2.10
CA ASP A 197 12.97 24.59 -2.05
C ASP A 197 13.45 24.99 -0.64
N ASP A 198 12.88 24.39 0.42
CA ASP A 198 13.14 24.72 1.83
C ASP A 198 14.10 23.74 2.54
N VAL A 199 14.55 22.67 1.88
CA VAL A 199 15.50 21.71 2.49
C VAL A 199 16.84 22.40 2.75
N PRO A 200 17.30 22.51 4.02
CA PRO A 200 18.60 23.09 4.32
C PRO A 200 19.72 22.27 3.66
N ASN A 201 20.71 22.95 3.08
CA ASN A 201 21.81 22.31 2.33
C ASN A 201 22.50 21.16 3.08
N TRP A 202 22.55 21.19 4.42
CA TRP A 202 23.20 20.14 5.21
C TRP A 202 22.47 18.78 5.13
N LYS A 203 21.14 18.77 4.99
CA LYS A 203 20.36 17.54 4.89
C LYS A 203 20.53 16.89 3.51
N ARG A 204 20.62 17.72 2.46
CA ARG A 204 20.96 17.28 1.09
C ARG A 204 22.36 16.64 1.04
N VAL A 205 23.34 17.20 1.76
CA VAL A 205 24.70 16.64 1.85
C VAL A 205 24.71 15.30 2.59
N GLN A 206 23.91 15.16 3.64
CA GLN A 206 23.79 13.88 4.37
C GLN A 206 23.18 12.79 3.48
N ASP A 207 22.11 13.10 2.75
CA ASP A 207 21.45 12.13 1.84
C ASP A 207 22.39 11.70 0.69
N ILE A 208 23.29 12.59 0.23
CA ILE A 208 24.31 12.28 -0.79
C ILE A 208 25.39 11.35 -0.24
N ILE A 209 25.90 11.61 0.97
CA ILE A 209 26.92 10.77 1.62
C ILE A 209 26.37 9.36 1.87
N GLU A 210 25.13 9.26 2.33
CA GLU A 210 24.46 7.97 2.55
C GLU A 210 24.18 7.21 1.24
N ALA A 211 24.03 7.91 0.11
CA ALA A 211 23.88 7.29 -1.21
C ALA A 211 25.23 6.84 -1.83
N GLU A 212 26.31 7.62 -1.64
CA GLU A 212 27.66 7.29 -2.14
C GLU A 212 28.29 6.11 -1.38
N ASP A 213 27.98 5.93 -0.09
CA ASP A 213 28.44 4.78 0.70
C ASP A 213 27.80 3.43 0.26
N ILE A 214 26.76 3.45 -0.59
CA ILE A 214 26.09 2.25 -1.10
C ILE A 214 26.60 1.83 -2.49
N ASP A 215 27.17 2.75 -3.29
CA ASP A 215 27.51 2.52 -4.70
C ASP A 215 29.02 2.43 -4.98
N GLY A 216 29.88 2.37 -3.95
CA GLY A 216 31.33 2.24 -4.08
C GLY A 216 31.82 0.86 -4.53
N GLY A 217 31.33 0.35 -5.67
CA GLY A 217 31.68 -0.92 -6.26
C GLY A 217 31.90 -0.84 -7.77
N ASN A 218 33.14 -0.50 -8.15
CA ASN A 218 33.78 -0.51 -9.47
C ASN A 218 33.62 0.74 -10.35
N ASP A 219 34.73 1.41 -10.67
CA ASP A 219 35.40 1.21 -11.96
C ASP A 219 36.84 1.82 -11.97
N GLU A 220 37.79 1.03 -12.47
CA GLU A 220 39.07 1.45 -13.08
C GLU A 220 38.71 2.09 -14.46
N ASP A 221 39.37 3.08 -15.08
CA ASP A 221 40.55 3.92 -14.86
C ASP A 221 40.53 5.05 -15.95
N ASP A 222 41.48 5.99 -15.86
CA ASP A 222 41.90 7.13 -16.70
C ASP A 222 41.25 8.51 -16.39
N ASP A 223 41.99 9.58 -16.07
CA ASP A 223 43.44 9.79 -16.05
C ASP A 223 43.80 11.06 -15.23
N ASP A 224 45.08 11.19 -14.88
CA ASP A 224 45.82 12.36 -14.36
C ASP A 224 46.15 12.53 -12.84
N ILE A 225 47.31 11.92 -12.49
CA ILE A 225 48.48 12.39 -11.69
C ILE A 225 48.39 12.49 -10.13
N PRO A 226 49.54 12.42 -9.40
CA PRO A 226 50.41 11.29 -9.07
C PRO A 226 50.35 10.94 -7.57
N SER A 227 50.56 9.68 -7.18
CA SER A 227 51.46 9.32 -6.06
C SER A 227 51.42 7.84 -5.73
N ALA A 228 52.62 7.26 -5.76
CA ALA A 228 53.17 6.33 -4.79
C ALA A 228 52.27 5.22 -4.20
N GLU A 229 52.65 4.01 -4.60
CA GLU A 229 52.65 2.75 -3.84
C GLU A 229 51.72 1.67 -4.40
N VAL A 230 52.32 0.90 -5.31
CA VAL A 230 51.81 -0.36 -5.85
C VAL A 230 51.62 -1.35 -4.70
N ASN A 231 50.38 -1.58 -4.29
CA ASN A 231 50.02 -2.46 -3.19
C ASN A 231 49.96 -3.93 -3.67
N PHE A 232 51.05 -4.67 -3.50
CA PHE A 232 51.19 -6.08 -3.92
C PHE A 232 50.46 -7.11 -3.01
N GLN A 233 49.50 -6.70 -2.19
CA GLN A 233 48.81 -7.62 -1.31
C GLN A 233 47.42 -7.99 -1.86
N ARG A 234 47.35 -9.06 -2.65
CA ARG A 234 46.05 -9.68 -3.00
C ARG A 234 45.40 -10.20 -1.72
N LYS A 235 44.33 -9.51 -1.30
CA LYS A 235 43.49 -9.84 -0.14
C LYS A 235 42.98 -11.28 -0.29
N ILE A 236 43.38 -12.17 0.62
CA ILE A 236 42.80 -13.50 0.73
C ILE A 236 41.37 -13.32 1.23
N ILE A 237 40.39 -13.64 0.38
CA ILE A 237 38.97 -13.54 0.74
C ILE A 237 38.65 -14.70 1.68
N PRO A 238 38.18 -14.43 2.92
CA PRO A 238 37.77 -15.47 3.84
C PRO A 238 36.66 -16.34 3.23
N VAL A 239 36.70 -17.66 3.47
CA VAL A 239 35.69 -18.62 2.99
C VAL A 239 34.27 -18.21 3.41
N GLU A 240 34.13 -17.55 4.55
CA GLU A 240 32.86 -17.00 5.04
C GLU A 240 32.29 -15.91 4.12
N THR A 241 33.13 -15.04 3.56
CA THR A 241 32.71 -14.02 2.59
C THR A 241 32.32 -14.64 1.24
N LEU A 242 32.98 -15.73 0.86
CA LEU A 242 32.61 -16.50 -0.33
C LEU A 242 31.29 -17.25 -0.14
N ASN A 243 31.04 -17.81 1.05
CA ASN A 243 29.77 -18.41 1.42
C ASN A 243 28.64 -17.37 1.43
N LEU A 244 28.88 -16.17 1.97
CA LEU A 244 27.94 -15.05 1.91
C LEU A 244 27.62 -14.66 0.45
N ALA A 245 28.61 -14.66 -0.43
CA ALA A 245 28.42 -14.37 -1.86
C ALA A 245 27.63 -15.48 -2.57
N PHE A 246 27.85 -16.75 -2.23
CA PHE A 246 27.06 -17.88 -2.73
C PHE A 246 25.62 -17.87 -2.20
N GLU A 247 25.42 -17.51 -0.93
CA GLU A 247 24.09 -17.31 -0.34
C GLU A 247 23.36 -16.13 -0.98
N ALA A 248 24.05 -15.00 -1.20
CA ALA A 248 23.50 -13.85 -1.91
C ALA A 248 23.12 -14.18 -3.37
N ALA A 249 23.93 -14.98 -4.07
CA ALA A 249 23.62 -15.45 -5.42
C ALA A 249 22.42 -16.43 -5.43
N ARG A 250 22.27 -17.24 -4.39
CA ARG A 250 21.12 -18.13 -4.19
C ARG A 250 19.86 -17.34 -3.83
N GLU A 251 19.98 -16.28 -3.02
CA GLU A 251 18.88 -15.37 -2.71
C GLU A 251 18.39 -14.57 -3.91
N ARG A 252 19.30 -14.15 -4.82
CA ARG A 252 18.90 -13.48 -6.07
C ARG A 252 17.99 -14.34 -6.94
N ARG A 253 18.14 -15.68 -6.91
CA ARG A 253 17.22 -16.61 -7.60
C ARG A 253 15.84 -16.71 -6.92
N LEU A 254 15.75 -16.38 -5.64
CA LEU A 254 14.52 -16.40 -4.84
C LEU A 254 13.78 -15.06 -4.84
N ARG A 255 14.37 -14.01 -5.42
CA ARG A 255 13.78 -12.66 -5.49
C ARG A 255 13.11 -12.43 -6.84
N ASN A 256 12.00 -11.68 -6.86
CA ASN A 256 11.35 -11.24 -8.10
C ASN A 256 12.09 -10.03 -8.71
N VAL A 257 11.67 -9.58 -9.90
CA VAL A 257 12.27 -8.43 -10.61
C VAL A 257 12.23 -7.14 -9.76
N ALA A 258 11.32 -7.05 -8.79
CA ALA A 258 11.21 -5.96 -7.83
C ALA A 258 12.04 -6.17 -6.53
N GLY A 259 12.94 -7.17 -6.49
CA GLY A 259 13.85 -7.41 -5.37
C GLY A 259 13.24 -8.12 -4.15
N ARG A 260 11.96 -8.53 -4.20
CA ARG A 260 11.23 -9.15 -3.09
C ARG A 260 11.32 -10.68 -3.10
N LYS A 261 11.45 -11.30 -1.93
CA LYS A 261 11.52 -12.77 -1.75
C LYS A 261 10.18 -13.43 -2.12
N LYS A 262 10.20 -14.40 -3.03
CA LYS A 262 9.00 -15.13 -3.50
C LYS A 262 8.53 -16.15 -2.45
N GLN A 263 7.22 -16.34 -2.34
CA GLN A 263 6.65 -17.39 -1.49
C GLN A 263 6.98 -18.79 -2.05
N PRO A 264 7.27 -19.79 -1.20
CA PRO A 264 7.45 -21.17 -1.65
C PRO A 264 6.11 -21.78 -2.07
N LEU A 265 5.92 -22.01 -3.38
CA LEU A 265 4.70 -22.60 -3.93
C LEU A 265 4.77 -24.14 -3.89
N ILE A 266 3.82 -24.81 -3.23
CA ILE A 266 3.66 -26.27 -3.29
C ILE A 266 2.39 -26.59 -4.09
N VAL A 267 2.53 -27.38 -5.15
CA VAL A 267 1.42 -27.82 -6.00
C VAL A 267 1.02 -29.23 -5.58
N CYS A 268 -0.21 -29.39 -5.09
CA CYS A 268 -0.79 -30.69 -4.77
C CYS A 268 -1.73 -31.13 -5.90
N ALA A 269 -1.25 -32.07 -6.71
CA ALA A 269 -1.90 -32.59 -7.89
C ALA A 269 -2.85 -33.76 -7.56
N SER A 270 -4.00 -33.49 -6.93
CA SER A 270 -5.00 -34.53 -6.68
C SER A 270 -5.84 -34.84 -7.93
N LEU A 271 -6.22 -36.12 -8.12
CA LEU A 271 -7.14 -36.59 -9.18
C LEU A 271 -6.65 -36.36 -10.63
N ILE A 272 -5.35 -36.55 -10.87
CA ILE A 272 -4.80 -36.50 -12.23
C ILE A 272 -4.85 -37.91 -12.87
N ASP A 273 -5.87 -38.14 -13.69
CA ASP A 273 -6.08 -39.45 -14.32
C ASP A 273 -5.29 -39.65 -15.62
N LYS A 274 -4.84 -38.56 -16.24
CA LYS A 274 -4.21 -38.56 -17.57
C LYS A 274 -2.77 -38.09 -17.51
N VAL A 275 -1.85 -38.93 -17.97
CA VAL A 275 -0.40 -38.64 -18.05
C VAL A 275 -0.08 -37.30 -18.74
N PRO A 276 -0.74 -36.90 -19.84
CA PRO A 276 -0.52 -35.59 -20.45
C PRO A 276 -0.85 -34.41 -19.54
N ASN A 277 -1.87 -34.54 -18.69
CA ASN A 277 -2.26 -33.48 -17.75
C ASN A 277 -1.22 -33.35 -16.64
N LEU A 278 -0.63 -34.46 -16.19
CA LEU A 278 0.49 -34.44 -15.26
C LEU A 278 1.72 -33.77 -15.88
N GLY A 279 2.04 -34.09 -17.14
CA GLY A 279 3.15 -33.47 -17.87
C GLY A 279 2.95 -31.96 -18.07
N GLY A 280 1.73 -31.53 -18.41
CA GLY A 280 1.38 -30.11 -18.50
C GLY A 280 1.52 -29.39 -17.16
N LEU A 281 1.03 -30.02 -16.09
CA LEU A 281 1.10 -29.45 -14.74
C LEU A 281 2.54 -29.41 -14.19
N ALA A 282 3.37 -30.41 -14.50
CA ALA A 282 4.79 -30.39 -14.18
C ALA A 282 5.53 -29.25 -14.90
N ARG A 283 5.22 -29.02 -16.19
CA ARG A 283 5.77 -27.89 -16.94
C ARG A 283 5.31 -26.54 -16.37
N SER A 284 4.04 -26.42 -15.97
CA SER A 284 3.55 -25.21 -15.30
C SER A 284 4.23 -25.02 -13.94
N ALA A 285 4.37 -26.07 -13.14
CA ALA A 285 5.07 -26.02 -11.85
C ALA A 285 6.54 -25.59 -12.00
N GLU A 286 7.21 -26.03 -13.07
CA GLU A 286 8.56 -25.58 -13.44
C GLU A 286 8.59 -24.08 -13.80
N ILE A 287 7.67 -23.61 -14.67
CA ILE A 287 7.58 -22.20 -15.09
C ILE A 287 7.35 -21.26 -13.90
N PHE A 288 6.51 -21.68 -12.95
CA PHE A 288 6.20 -20.90 -11.75
C PHE A 288 7.22 -21.09 -10.61
N ALA A 289 8.28 -21.86 -10.82
CA ALA A 289 9.29 -22.19 -9.81
C ALA A 289 8.68 -22.76 -8.52
N ALA A 290 7.71 -23.67 -8.67
CA ALA A 290 7.12 -24.37 -7.53
C ALA A 290 8.20 -25.16 -6.78
N THR A 291 8.18 -25.08 -5.45
CA THR A 291 9.12 -25.76 -4.56
C THR A 291 8.92 -27.28 -4.60
N LYS A 292 7.67 -27.74 -4.67
CA LYS A 292 7.32 -29.16 -4.77
C LYS A 292 6.06 -29.37 -5.59
N LEU A 293 6.05 -30.42 -6.40
CA LEU A 293 4.85 -31.00 -7.00
C LEU A 293 4.57 -32.33 -6.29
N VAL A 294 3.49 -32.37 -5.51
CA VAL A 294 3.06 -33.55 -4.76
C VAL A 294 1.96 -34.25 -5.55
N ILE A 295 2.18 -35.51 -5.89
CA ILE A 295 1.21 -36.36 -6.56
C ILE A 295 0.78 -37.41 -5.54
N PRO A 296 -0.51 -37.49 -5.16
CA PRO A 296 -1.00 -38.58 -4.34
C PRO A 296 -0.94 -39.87 -5.14
N ASP A 297 -0.16 -40.83 -4.66
CA ASP A 297 -0.19 -42.21 -5.15
C ASP A 297 -1.26 -42.96 -4.36
N LEU A 298 -2.39 -43.26 -5.00
CA LEU A 298 -3.39 -44.19 -4.49
C LEU A 298 -2.91 -45.61 -4.80
N ARG A 299 -2.00 -46.12 -3.97
CA ARG A 299 -1.92 -47.57 -3.73
C ARG A 299 -2.85 -47.94 -2.61
#